data_AF-A0AAC8ZAB0-F1
#
_entry.id   AF-A0AAC8ZAB0-F1
#
_cell.length_a   1.000
_cell.length_b   1.000
_cell.length_c   1.000
_cell.angle_alpha   90.00
_cell.angle_beta   90.00
_cell.angle_gamma   90.00
#
_symmetry.space_group_name_H-M   'P 1'
#
loop_
_entity.id
_entity.type
_entity.pdbx_description
1 polymer ?
#
loop_
_entity_poly.entity_id
_entity_poly.type
_entity_poly.pdbx_seq_one_letter_code
_entity_poly.pdbx_strand_id
1 'polypeptide(L)'
;MTIQLINESSNTAKFQQICEKWQLVHDKSASLALVLTDTRLELRKLDEAKLGAIAVNFVDGTLAHRRKFGGGRGEAIAKAVGIKGNYLPSVIDATAGLGRDAFVLAAIGCKVTLVERHPVIAALLEDGLTRAYLDAEIGEFMQQRMQLANVHNIAQLDTTTQSADVVYLDPMYPHKQKSALVKKEMRVFQHLVGADLDADQFLLPAKALATKRVVVKRPDYAPPLAEQHPSFSQKTKNHRFDIYLSPLQKR
;
A
#
# COMPACT_ATOMS: atom_id res chain seq x y z
N MET A 1 11.81 7.22 -13.21
CA MET A 1 10.69 6.50 -13.88
C MET A 1 10.15 7.39 -15.00
N THR A 2 9.94 6.87 -16.22
CA THR A 2 9.35 7.64 -17.32
C THR A 2 7.83 7.49 -17.32
N ILE A 3 7.11 8.60 -17.44
CA ILE A 3 5.65 8.65 -17.52
C ILE A 3 5.23 9.98 -18.16
N GLN A 4 4.03 10.05 -18.75
CA GLN A 4 3.54 11.34 -19.23
C GLN A 4 3.16 12.23 -18.03
N LEU A 5 3.85 13.35 -17.88
CA LEU A 5 3.60 14.33 -16.81
C LEU A 5 2.70 15.45 -17.35
N ILE A 6 1.53 15.64 -16.74
CA ILE A 6 0.53 16.64 -17.16
C ILE A 6 0.13 17.49 -15.94
N ASN A 7 0.22 18.82 -16.07
CA ASN A 7 -0.33 19.75 -15.09
C ASN A 7 -1.62 20.37 -15.64
N GLU A 8 -2.76 20.01 -15.05
CA GLU A 8 -4.08 20.62 -15.30
C GLU A 8 -4.49 21.53 -14.13
N SER A 9 -3.60 21.75 -13.16
CA SER A 9 -3.84 22.63 -12.02
C SER A 9 -3.26 24.02 -12.23
N SER A 10 -3.80 24.97 -11.47
CA SER A 10 -3.22 26.31 -11.29
C SER A 10 -1.86 26.32 -10.57
N ASN A 11 -1.44 25.21 -9.96
CA ASN A 11 -0.26 25.15 -9.09
C ASN A 11 0.93 24.44 -9.74
N THR A 12 1.60 25.13 -10.66
CA THR A 12 2.79 24.64 -11.36
C THR A 12 3.95 24.31 -10.42
N ALA A 13 4.15 25.10 -9.36
CA ALA A 13 5.24 24.88 -8.41
C ALA A 13 5.06 23.57 -7.64
N LYS A 14 3.84 23.27 -7.16
CA LYS A 14 3.53 21.97 -6.53
C LYS A 14 3.79 20.82 -7.49
N PHE A 15 3.40 20.95 -8.76
CA PHE A 15 3.65 19.91 -9.74
C PHE A 15 5.14 19.62 -9.94
N GLN A 16 5.95 20.67 -10.10
CA GLN A 16 7.40 20.56 -10.22
C GLN A 16 8.03 19.88 -9.00
N GLN A 17 7.64 20.31 -7.79
CA GLN A 17 8.12 19.70 -6.54
C GLN A 17 7.81 18.20 -6.45
N ILE A 18 6.59 17.78 -6.85
CA ILE A 18 6.22 16.37 -6.90
C ILE A 18 7.12 15.61 -7.89
N CYS A 19 7.29 16.14 -9.10
CA CYS A 19 8.12 15.51 -10.13
C CYS A 19 9.58 15.37 -9.70
N GLU A 20 10.16 16.41 -9.09
CA GLU A 20 11.54 16.41 -8.59
C GLU A 20 11.72 15.43 -7.43
N LYS A 21 10.85 15.51 -6.41
CA LYS A 21 10.90 14.65 -5.22
C LYS A 21 10.89 13.17 -5.60
N TRP A 22 10.02 12.79 -6.54
CA TRP A 22 9.83 11.40 -6.95
C TRP A 22 10.64 11.03 -8.20
N GLN A 23 11.56 11.89 -8.64
CA GLN A 23 12.45 11.66 -9.79
C GLN A 23 11.71 11.17 -11.04
N LEU A 24 10.60 11.84 -11.34
CA LEU A 24 9.73 11.51 -12.46
C LEU A 24 10.22 12.21 -13.72
N VAL A 25 10.33 11.45 -14.80
CA VAL A 25 10.81 11.96 -16.09
C VAL A 25 9.65 11.97 -17.08
N HIS A 26 9.41 13.13 -17.69
CA HIS A 26 8.36 13.29 -18.68
C HIS A 26 8.66 12.48 -19.95
N ASP A 27 7.71 11.65 -20.35
CA ASP A 27 7.73 10.92 -21.62
C ASP A 27 6.38 11.11 -22.34
N LYS A 28 6.40 11.79 -23.49
CA LYS A 28 5.20 12.05 -24.31
C LYS A 28 4.64 10.81 -25.00
N SER A 29 5.43 9.74 -25.10
CA SER A 29 5.04 8.49 -25.75
C SER A 29 4.42 7.48 -24.77
N ALA A 30 4.52 7.74 -23.47
CA ALA A 30 3.95 6.87 -22.45
C ALA A 30 2.42 6.83 -22.53
N SER A 31 1.85 5.63 -22.47
CA SER A 31 0.39 5.42 -22.45
C SER A 31 -0.25 5.84 -21.12
N LEU A 32 0.54 5.91 -20.05
CA LEU A 32 0.12 6.34 -18.73
C LEU A 32 0.53 7.79 -18.48
N ALA A 33 -0.36 8.54 -17.84
CA ALA A 33 -0.13 9.91 -17.42
C ALA A 33 -0.35 10.09 -15.92
N LEU A 34 0.60 10.77 -15.28
CA LEU A 34 0.40 11.35 -13.94
C LEU A 34 -0.07 12.79 -14.13
N VAL A 35 -1.28 13.05 -13.66
CA VAL A 35 -1.98 14.32 -13.86
C VAL A 35 -2.23 14.99 -12.52
N LEU A 36 -1.71 16.21 -12.34
CA LEU A 36 -2.13 17.07 -11.23
C LEU A 36 -3.30 17.93 -11.68
N THR A 37 -4.44 17.76 -11.03
CA THR A 37 -5.60 18.64 -11.16
C THR A 37 -5.63 19.64 -10.00
N ASP A 38 -6.54 20.62 -10.03
CA ASP A 38 -6.72 21.55 -8.88
C ASP A 38 -7.13 20.82 -7.58
N THR A 39 -7.64 19.59 -7.67
CA THR A 39 -8.17 18.87 -6.51
C THR A 39 -7.27 17.75 -6.00
N ARG A 40 -6.47 17.12 -6.86
CA ARG A 40 -5.69 15.92 -6.53
C ARG A 40 -4.69 15.54 -7.62
N LEU A 41 -3.77 14.67 -7.24
CA LEU A 41 -2.93 13.91 -8.15
C LEU A 41 -3.65 12.61 -8.57
N GLU A 42 -3.64 12.28 -9.85
CA GLU A 42 -4.28 11.08 -10.38
C GLU A 42 -3.53 10.44 -11.56
N LEU A 43 -3.70 9.13 -11.72
CA LEU A 43 -3.13 8.34 -12.80
C LEU A 43 -4.20 8.07 -13.86
N ARG A 44 -3.88 8.35 -15.12
CA ARG A 44 -4.76 8.09 -16.28
C ARG A 44 -4.08 7.18 -17.28
N LYS A 45 -4.87 6.33 -17.94
CA LYS A 45 -4.43 5.55 -19.11
C LYS A 45 -4.98 6.23 -20.37
N LEU A 46 -4.12 6.93 -21.10
CA LEU A 46 -4.49 7.86 -22.17
C LEU A 46 -5.09 7.17 -23.40
N ASP A 47 -4.58 5.98 -23.72
CA ASP A 47 -5.07 5.13 -24.82
C ASP A 47 -6.37 4.37 -24.46
N GLU A 48 -6.82 4.44 -23.21
CA GLU A 48 -8.10 3.84 -22.75
C GLU A 48 -8.87 4.78 -21.81
N ALA A 49 -9.23 5.99 -22.30
CA ALA A 49 -9.91 7.01 -21.49
C ALA A 49 -11.18 6.55 -20.74
N LYS A 50 -11.90 5.53 -21.25
CA LYS A 50 -13.09 4.94 -20.62
C LYS A 50 -12.80 4.21 -19.29
N LEU A 51 -11.53 3.93 -18.99
CA LEU A 51 -11.11 3.36 -17.70
C LEU A 51 -11.21 4.38 -16.55
N GLY A 52 -11.17 5.67 -16.86
CA GLY A 52 -11.19 6.75 -15.87
C GLY A 52 -9.83 6.96 -15.21
N ALA A 53 -9.82 7.85 -14.21
CA ALA A 53 -8.62 8.18 -13.44
C ALA A 53 -8.56 7.39 -12.13
N ILE A 54 -7.34 7.14 -11.65
CA ILE A 54 -7.07 6.48 -10.37
C ILE A 54 -6.40 7.48 -9.46
N ALA A 55 -7.00 7.71 -8.30
CA ALA A 55 -6.43 8.52 -7.24
C ALA A 55 -6.60 7.79 -5.90
N VAL A 56 -5.71 8.07 -4.96
CA VAL A 56 -5.85 7.59 -3.59
C VAL A 56 -6.86 8.48 -2.85
N ASN A 57 -7.94 7.91 -2.34
CA ASN A 57 -8.93 8.66 -1.56
C ASN A 57 -9.34 7.90 -0.30
N PHE A 58 -8.99 8.45 0.86
CA PHE A 58 -9.33 7.89 2.18
C PHE A 58 -10.58 8.50 2.80
N VAL A 59 -11.06 9.64 2.28
CA VAL A 59 -12.12 10.45 2.90
C VAL A 59 -13.51 9.92 2.55
N ASP A 60 -13.75 9.63 1.27
CA ASP A 60 -15.02 9.16 0.75
C ASP A 60 -14.89 7.87 -0.08
N GLY A 61 -15.99 7.48 -0.76
CA GLY A 61 -15.99 6.39 -1.72
C GLY A 61 -15.75 5.01 -1.07
N THR A 62 -14.99 4.18 -1.78
CA THR A 62 -14.85 2.75 -1.44
C THR A 62 -14.10 2.52 -0.14
N LEU A 63 -13.09 3.32 0.18
CA LEU A 63 -12.33 3.20 1.43
C LEU A 63 -13.12 3.72 2.63
N ALA A 64 -13.86 4.83 2.49
CA ALA A 64 -14.76 5.29 3.53
C ALA A 64 -15.89 4.28 3.82
N HIS A 65 -16.46 3.69 2.76
CA HIS A 65 -17.44 2.62 2.91
C HIS A 65 -16.83 1.38 3.59
N ARG A 66 -15.61 0.96 3.21
CA ARG A 66 -14.91 -0.17 3.86
C ARG A 66 -14.61 0.13 5.33
N ARG A 67 -14.23 1.36 5.68
CA ARG A 67 -14.05 1.78 7.08
C ARG A 67 -15.34 1.64 7.90
N LYS A 68 -16.49 2.05 7.35
CA LYS A 68 -17.78 2.04 8.05
C LYS A 68 -18.45 0.66 8.08
N PHE A 69 -18.32 -0.13 7.00
CA PHE A 69 -19.09 -1.36 6.78
C PHE A 69 -18.26 -2.60 6.43
N GLY A 70 -16.94 -2.49 6.31
CA GLY A 70 -16.05 -3.59 5.96
C GLY A 70 -15.84 -4.62 7.07
N GLY A 71 -16.31 -4.31 8.30
CA GLY A 71 -16.23 -5.19 9.47
C GLY A 71 -15.14 -4.79 10.48
N GLY A 72 -14.28 -3.82 10.15
CA GLY A 72 -13.27 -3.28 11.07
C GLY A 72 -12.41 -4.38 11.69
N ARG A 73 -12.48 -4.54 13.02
CA ARG A 73 -11.75 -5.60 13.76
C ARG A 73 -12.11 -7.02 13.30
N GLY A 74 -13.25 -7.20 12.63
CA GLY A 74 -13.70 -8.47 12.07
C GLY A 74 -13.03 -8.85 10.73
N GLU A 75 -12.39 -7.89 10.05
CA GLU A 75 -11.73 -8.14 8.77
C GLU A 75 -10.58 -9.16 8.91
N ALA A 76 -10.37 -9.95 7.85
CA ALA A 76 -9.34 -10.99 7.84
C ALA A 76 -7.93 -10.40 8.05
N ILE A 77 -7.64 -9.23 7.48
CA ILE A 77 -6.37 -8.55 7.70
C ILE A 77 -6.18 -8.12 9.17
N ALA A 78 -7.23 -7.62 9.82
CA ALA A 78 -7.18 -7.22 11.22
C ALA A 78 -6.82 -8.42 12.13
N LYS A 79 -7.43 -9.57 11.86
CA LYS A 79 -7.14 -10.83 12.55
C LYS A 79 -5.75 -11.38 12.23
N ALA A 80 -5.28 -11.23 10.99
CA ALA A 80 -3.96 -11.69 10.57
C ALA A 80 -2.83 -10.95 11.31
N VAL A 81 -2.93 -9.62 11.39
CA VAL A 81 -1.96 -8.79 12.14
C VAL A 81 -2.10 -8.96 13.67
N GLY A 82 -3.13 -9.68 14.13
CA GLY A 82 -3.25 -10.11 15.53
C GLY A 82 -4.04 -9.16 16.43
N ILE A 83 -4.85 -8.26 15.86
CA ILE A 83 -5.74 -7.38 16.62
C ILE A 83 -6.72 -8.25 17.45
N LYS A 84 -6.69 -8.11 18.78
CA LYS A 84 -7.55 -8.86 19.71
C LYS A 84 -7.74 -8.08 21.02
N GLY A 85 -8.95 -8.06 21.57
CA GLY A 85 -9.23 -7.33 22.81
C GLY A 85 -8.89 -5.85 22.68
N ASN A 86 -8.00 -5.34 23.53
CA ASN A 86 -7.48 -3.96 23.45
C ASN A 86 -6.11 -3.85 22.75
N TYR A 87 -5.56 -4.97 22.26
CA TYR A 87 -4.28 -4.96 21.59
C TYR A 87 -4.40 -4.41 20.16
N LEU A 88 -3.60 -3.38 19.87
CA LEU A 88 -3.47 -2.68 18.59
C LEU A 88 -1.98 -2.61 18.23
N PRO A 89 -1.47 -3.48 17.34
CA PRO A 89 -0.06 -3.51 16.98
C PRO A 89 0.38 -2.24 16.23
N SER A 90 1.65 -1.87 16.37
CA SER A 90 2.32 -1.07 15.33
C SER A 90 2.57 -1.94 14.10
N VAL A 91 2.41 -1.38 12.91
CA VAL A 91 2.48 -2.09 11.64
C VAL A 91 3.38 -1.36 10.67
N ILE A 92 4.29 -2.07 10.01
CA ILE A 92 4.93 -1.59 8.78
C ILE A 92 4.24 -2.29 7.62
N ASP A 93 3.55 -1.54 6.76
CA ASP A 93 3.08 -2.03 5.47
C ASP A 93 4.19 -1.78 4.44
N ALA A 94 4.93 -2.85 4.11
CA ALA A 94 6.13 -2.76 3.30
C ALA A 94 5.87 -2.85 1.78
N THR A 95 4.60 -2.88 1.40
CA THR A 95 4.11 -2.91 0.01
C THR A 95 2.85 -2.06 -0.09
N ALA A 96 2.96 -0.81 0.34
CA ALA A 96 1.80 0.02 0.68
C ALA A 96 0.78 0.15 -0.47
N GLY A 97 1.25 0.23 -1.72
CA GLY A 97 0.40 0.40 -2.88
C GLY A 97 -0.49 1.63 -2.74
N LEU A 98 -1.80 1.44 -2.91
CA LEU A 98 -2.80 2.50 -2.72
C LEU A 98 -3.24 2.68 -1.26
N GLY A 99 -2.56 2.05 -0.29
CA GLY A 99 -2.80 2.20 1.15
C GLY A 99 -4.11 1.60 1.66
N ARG A 100 -4.77 0.73 0.88
CA ARG A 100 -6.14 0.27 1.18
C ARG A 100 -6.23 -0.57 2.45
N ASP A 101 -5.29 -1.48 2.62
CA ASP A 101 -5.22 -2.41 3.73
C ASP A 101 -4.63 -1.72 4.97
N ALA A 102 -3.58 -0.91 4.78
CA ALA A 102 -3.08 0.02 5.79
C ALA A 102 -4.15 0.95 6.38
N PHE A 103 -5.01 1.54 5.54
CA PHE A 103 -6.08 2.44 6.01
C PHE A 103 -7.08 1.73 6.93
N VAL A 104 -7.42 0.47 6.63
CA VAL A 104 -8.27 -0.34 7.53
C VAL A 104 -7.61 -0.49 8.90
N LEU A 105 -6.32 -0.82 8.94
CA LEU A 105 -5.57 -0.98 10.18
C LEU A 105 -5.48 0.34 10.97
N ALA A 106 -5.18 1.46 10.29
CA ALA A 106 -5.13 2.78 10.89
C ALA A 106 -6.49 3.24 11.46
N ALA A 107 -7.57 2.99 10.72
CA ALA A 107 -8.93 3.29 11.15
C ALA A 107 -9.37 2.46 12.37
N ILE A 108 -8.88 1.23 12.51
CA ILE A 108 -9.11 0.39 13.71
C ILE A 108 -8.31 0.91 14.91
N GLY A 109 -7.19 1.60 14.68
CA GLY A 109 -6.37 2.22 15.72
C GLY A 109 -4.90 1.82 15.72
N CYS A 110 -4.44 1.00 14.76
CA CYS A 110 -3.02 0.68 14.64
C CYS A 110 -2.23 1.90 14.17
N LYS A 111 -0.97 2.02 14.60
CA LYS A 111 -0.01 2.93 13.96
C LYS A 111 0.64 2.21 12.79
N VAL A 112 0.58 2.79 11.60
CA VAL A 112 0.99 2.18 10.34
C VAL A 112 2.03 3.05 9.64
N THR A 113 3.21 2.47 9.39
CA THR A 113 4.26 3.06 8.55
C THR A 113 4.19 2.41 7.18
N LEU A 114 4.12 3.22 6.13
CA LEU A 114 3.99 2.77 4.74
C LEU A 114 5.34 2.84 4.04
N VAL A 115 5.72 1.78 3.34
CA VAL A 115 6.85 1.78 2.41
C VAL A 115 6.31 1.50 1.01
N GLU A 116 6.63 2.40 0.07
CA GLU A 116 6.26 2.27 -1.34
C GLU A 116 7.49 2.56 -2.20
N ARG A 117 7.80 1.61 -3.07
CA ARG A 117 8.99 1.65 -3.92
C ARG A 117 8.75 2.32 -5.25
N HIS A 118 7.53 2.23 -5.76
CA HIS A 118 7.18 2.74 -7.07
C HIS A 118 6.90 4.24 -6.98
N PRO A 119 7.72 5.11 -7.59
CA PRO A 119 7.67 6.56 -7.35
C PRO A 119 6.33 7.19 -7.73
N VAL A 120 5.69 6.71 -8.80
CA VAL A 120 4.34 7.18 -9.19
C VAL A 120 3.28 6.80 -8.15
N ILE A 121 3.37 5.61 -7.56
CA ILE A 121 2.40 5.15 -6.55
C ILE A 121 2.65 5.87 -5.23
N ALA A 122 3.92 6.05 -4.85
CA ALA A 122 4.30 6.83 -3.68
C ALA A 122 3.80 8.28 -3.79
N ALA A 123 3.92 8.91 -4.96
CA ALA A 123 3.37 10.24 -5.21
C ALA A 123 1.83 10.29 -5.06
N LEU A 124 1.10 9.31 -5.63
CA LEU A 124 -0.35 9.22 -5.49
C LEU A 124 -0.79 8.99 -4.04
N LEU A 125 -0.07 8.13 -3.33
CA LEU A 125 -0.29 7.81 -1.92
C LEU A 125 -0.05 9.04 -1.03
N GLU A 126 1.04 9.77 -1.26
CA GLU A 126 1.35 11.00 -0.54
C GLU A 126 0.31 12.10 -0.76
N ASP A 127 -0.16 12.31 -2.00
CA ASP A 127 -1.25 13.25 -2.28
C ASP A 127 -2.55 12.83 -1.55
N GLY A 128 -2.86 11.53 -1.56
CA GLY A 128 -3.99 10.96 -0.83
C GLY A 128 -3.91 11.17 0.69
N LEU A 129 -2.74 10.94 1.28
CA LEU A 129 -2.48 11.16 2.70
C LEU A 129 -2.61 12.64 3.06
N THR A 130 -1.99 13.53 2.27
CA THR A 130 -2.04 14.98 2.49
C THR A 130 -3.49 15.48 2.53
N ARG A 131 -4.33 15.05 1.59
CA ARG A 131 -5.75 15.39 1.60
C ARG A 131 -6.49 14.81 2.79
N ALA A 132 -6.20 13.57 3.16
CA ALA A 132 -6.81 12.93 4.32
C ALA A 132 -6.43 13.61 5.64
N TYR A 133 -5.20 14.11 5.78
CA TYR A 133 -4.74 14.83 6.97
C TYR A 133 -5.48 16.15 7.20
N LEU A 134 -6.00 16.76 6.13
CA LEU A 134 -6.77 18.00 6.18
C LEU A 134 -8.28 17.78 6.38
N ASP A 135 -8.73 16.51 6.37
CA ASP A 135 -10.14 16.19 6.54
C ASP A 135 -10.60 16.38 7.99
N ALA A 136 -11.79 16.95 8.17
CA ALA A 136 -12.32 17.26 9.49
C ALA A 136 -12.73 16.01 10.31
N GLU A 137 -13.11 14.91 9.65
CA GLU A 137 -13.54 13.68 10.32
C GLU A 137 -12.36 12.75 10.62
N ILE A 138 -11.43 12.60 9.66
CA ILE A 138 -10.36 11.60 9.74
C ILE A 138 -8.96 12.17 9.94
N GLY A 139 -8.77 13.48 9.75
CA GLY A 139 -7.45 14.09 9.68
C GLY A 139 -6.60 13.86 10.91
N GLU A 140 -7.18 14.05 12.10
CA GLU A 140 -6.44 13.89 13.36
C GLU A 140 -5.86 12.48 13.51
N PHE A 141 -6.69 11.43 13.36
CA PHE A 141 -6.18 10.07 13.52
C PHE A 141 -5.26 9.68 12.37
N MET A 142 -5.50 10.17 11.15
CA MET A 142 -4.64 9.85 10.00
C MET A 142 -3.21 10.38 10.23
N GLN A 143 -3.06 11.63 10.69
CA GLN A 143 -1.75 12.20 11.01
C GLN A 143 -0.99 11.40 12.09
N GLN A 144 -1.72 10.91 13.10
CA GLN A 144 -1.15 10.15 14.21
C GLN A 144 -0.84 8.69 13.89
N ARG A 145 -1.53 8.11 12.89
CA ARG A 145 -1.59 6.65 12.72
C ARG A 145 -1.16 6.14 11.35
N MET A 146 -1.03 6.97 10.32
CA MET A 146 -0.69 6.49 8.99
C MET A 146 0.29 7.43 8.32
N GLN A 147 1.55 7.00 8.18
CA GLN A 147 2.63 7.84 7.66
C GLN A 147 3.41 7.14 6.55
N LEU A 148 3.74 7.88 5.50
CA LEU A 148 4.64 7.41 4.44
C LEU A 148 6.09 7.57 4.89
N ALA A 149 6.85 6.48 4.85
CA ALA A 149 8.26 6.50 5.21
C ALA A 149 9.09 7.21 4.13
N ASN A 150 10.17 7.86 4.54
CA ASN A 150 11.14 8.48 3.62
C ASN A 150 12.15 7.44 3.09
N VAL A 151 11.65 6.26 2.73
CA VAL A 151 12.42 5.15 2.16
C VAL A 151 11.56 4.45 1.10
N HIS A 152 12.20 3.77 0.17
CA HIS A 152 11.54 3.10 -0.95
C HIS A 152 11.64 1.58 -0.83
N ASN A 153 12.49 1.06 0.04
CA ASN A 153 12.63 -0.37 0.25
C ASN A 153 12.66 -0.66 1.75
N ILE A 154 11.97 -1.72 2.17
CA ILE A 154 11.91 -2.13 3.57
C ILE A 154 13.31 -2.38 4.17
N ALA A 155 14.28 -2.84 3.38
CA ALA A 155 15.65 -3.07 3.82
C ALA A 155 16.42 -1.79 4.19
N GLN A 156 15.87 -0.61 3.86
CA GLN A 156 16.44 0.70 4.24
C GLN A 156 16.01 1.15 5.63
N LEU A 157 15.02 0.48 6.24
CA LEU A 157 14.60 0.79 7.61
C LEU A 157 15.61 0.25 8.62
N ASP A 158 15.94 1.07 9.61
CA ASP A 158 16.81 0.70 10.72
C ASP A 158 16.06 -0.22 11.70
N THR A 159 16.55 -1.44 11.88
CA THR A 159 15.94 -2.44 12.76
C THR A 159 15.96 -2.05 14.23
N THR A 160 16.84 -1.13 14.64
CA THR A 160 16.97 -0.69 16.04
C THR A 160 15.98 0.41 16.40
N THR A 161 15.65 1.28 15.45
CA THR A 161 14.82 2.47 15.70
C THR A 161 13.46 2.45 14.99
N GLN A 162 13.31 1.63 13.95
CA GLN A 162 12.14 1.59 13.07
C GLN A 162 11.49 0.20 13.01
N SER A 163 11.62 -0.60 14.07
CA SER A 163 10.92 -1.89 14.21
C SER A 163 9.44 -1.71 14.56
N ALA A 164 8.64 -2.75 14.31
CA ALA A 164 7.20 -2.75 14.62
C ALA A 164 6.75 -4.09 15.22
N ASP A 165 5.57 -4.13 15.83
CA ASP A 165 4.96 -5.40 16.25
C ASP A 165 4.75 -6.33 15.05
N VAL A 166 4.32 -5.75 13.92
CA VAL A 166 3.95 -6.49 12.71
C VAL A 166 4.58 -5.86 11.48
N VAL A 167 5.11 -6.69 10.58
CA VAL A 167 5.36 -6.28 9.19
C VAL A 167 4.33 -6.96 8.30
N TYR A 168 3.64 -6.19 7.47
CA TYR A 168 2.67 -6.64 6.48
C TYR A 168 3.26 -6.55 5.07
N LEU A 169 3.03 -7.60 4.28
CA LEU A 169 3.48 -7.75 2.90
C LEU A 169 2.31 -8.22 2.02
N ASP A 170 2.07 -7.53 0.91
CA ASP A 170 1.14 -7.86 -0.17
C ASP A 170 1.79 -7.52 -1.54
N PRO A 171 2.96 -8.14 -1.86
CA PRO A 171 3.61 -7.89 -3.13
C PRO A 171 2.72 -8.38 -4.28
N MET A 172 2.76 -7.66 -5.40
CA MET A 172 2.02 -8.01 -6.60
C MET A 172 2.56 -9.31 -7.20
N TYR A 173 1.89 -10.42 -6.90
CA TYR A 173 2.23 -11.74 -7.42
C TYR A 173 1.85 -11.87 -8.91
N PRO A 174 2.68 -12.55 -9.74
CA PRO A 174 2.34 -12.82 -11.14
C PRO A 174 0.96 -13.47 -11.27
N HIS A 175 0.02 -12.76 -11.88
CA HIS A 175 -1.30 -13.31 -12.14
C HIS A 175 -1.21 -14.36 -13.25
N LYS A 176 -1.66 -15.59 -12.98
CA LYS A 176 -2.04 -16.50 -14.06
C LYS A 176 -3.27 -15.89 -14.74
N GLN A 177 -3.15 -15.60 -16.04
CA GLN A 177 -4.25 -15.03 -16.82
C GLN A 177 -5.50 -15.90 -16.70
N LYS A 178 -6.63 -15.28 -16.32
CA LYS A 178 -8.02 -15.55 -16.73
C LYS A 178 -9.00 -15.01 -15.68
N SER A 179 -9.27 -13.72 -15.74
CA SER A 179 -10.54 -13.17 -15.27
C SER A 179 -10.74 -11.82 -15.93
N ALA A 180 -11.72 -11.74 -16.84
CA ALA A 180 -12.13 -10.51 -17.51
C ALA A 180 -12.74 -9.45 -16.56
N LEU A 181 -12.81 -9.75 -15.24
CA LEU A 181 -13.51 -8.98 -14.21
C LEU A 181 -12.57 -8.32 -13.20
N VAL A 182 -11.30 -8.10 -13.55
CA VAL A 182 -10.43 -7.28 -12.70
C VAL A 182 -10.93 -5.84 -12.78
N LYS A 183 -11.34 -5.26 -11.63
CA LYS A 183 -11.86 -3.88 -11.53
C LYS A 183 -10.93 -2.93 -12.29
N LYS A 184 -11.49 -1.95 -13.02
CA LYS A 184 -10.76 -1.00 -13.89
C LYS A 184 -9.44 -0.50 -13.27
N GLU A 185 -9.48 -0.11 -12.00
CA GLU A 185 -8.34 0.36 -11.21
C GLU A 185 -7.15 -0.61 -11.21
N MET A 186 -7.43 -1.90 -11.04
CA MET A 186 -6.40 -2.93 -10.97
C MET A 186 -5.75 -3.19 -12.33
N ARG A 187 -6.44 -2.94 -13.46
CA ARG A 187 -5.84 -3.11 -14.80
C ARG A 187 -4.78 -2.04 -15.07
N VAL A 188 -5.07 -0.79 -14.74
CA VAL A 188 -4.11 0.31 -14.90
C VAL A 188 -2.96 0.16 -13.91
N PHE A 189 -3.25 -0.23 -12.66
CA PHE A 189 -2.22 -0.45 -11.63
C PHE A 189 -1.27 -1.60 -12.01
N GLN A 190 -1.81 -2.71 -12.53
CA GLN A 190 -1.00 -3.83 -13.04
C GLN A 190 -0.15 -3.43 -14.25
N HIS A 191 -0.68 -2.59 -15.15
CA HIS A 191 0.08 -2.09 -16.29
C HIS A 191 1.25 -1.20 -15.88
N LEU A 192 1.07 -0.41 -14.81
CA LEU A 192 2.11 0.48 -14.28
C LEU A 192 3.21 -0.28 -13.52
N VAL A 193 2.83 -1.13 -12.57
CA VAL A 193 3.77 -1.69 -11.58
C VAL A 193 4.34 -3.04 -12.03
N GLY A 194 3.60 -3.83 -12.82
CA GLY A 194 4.02 -5.20 -13.18
C GLY A 194 4.08 -6.15 -11.98
N ALA A 195 4.72 -7.30 -12.14
CA ALA A 195 4.89 -8.22 -11.02
C ALA A 195 6.14 -7.88 -10.18
N ASP A 196 6.05 -8.05 -8.86
CA ASP A 196 7.20 -7.92 -7.97
C ASP A 196 8.07 -9.19 -8.06
N LEU A 197 8.94 -9.26 -9.08
CA LEU A 197 9.79 -10.43 -9.34
C LEU A 197 10.84 -10.68 -8.23
N ASP A 198 11.13 -9.66 -7.43
CA ASP A 198 12.05 -9.68 -6.31
C ASP A 198 11.34 -9.79 -4.94
N ALA A 199 10.03 -10.05 -4.92
CA ALA A 199 9.23 -10.09 -3.70
C ALA A 199 9.77 -11.04 -2.62
N ASP A 200 10.43 -12.14 -3.02
CA ASP A 200 11.04 -13.09 -2.10
C ASP A 200 12.14 -12.45 -1.24
N GLN A 201 12.78 -11.39 -1.72
CA GLN A 201 13.80 -10.64 -0.97
C GLN A 201 13.20 -9.83 0.19
N PHE A 202 11.87 -9.63 0.24
CA PHE A 202 11.24 -8.83 1.29
C PHE A 202 11.09 -9.59 2.61
N LEU A 203 11.08 -10.93 2.59
CA LEU A 203 10.78 -11.71 3.79
C LEU A 203 11.87 -11.60 4.87
N LEU A 204 13.13 -11.61 4.47
CA LEU A 204 14.26 -11.52 5.42
C LEU A 204 14.29 -10.17 6.18
N PRO A 205 14.28 -8.99 5.52
CA PRO A 205 14.21 -7.72 6.23
C PRO A 205 12.90 -7.56 7.02
N ALA A 206 11.78 -8.08 6.51
CA ALA A 206 10.52 -8.07 7.26
C ALA A 206 10.62 -8.83 8.59
N LYS A 207 11.29 -10.00 8.61
CA LYS A 207 11.53 -10.76 9.83
C LYS A 207 12.47 -10.04 10.80
N ALA A 208 13.43 -9.28 10.29
CA ALA A 208 14.34 -8.49 11.12
C ALA A 208 13.65 -7.29 11.79
N LEU A 209 12.67 -6.68 11.12
CA LEU A 209 11.91 -5.52 11.61
C LEU A 209 10.71 -5.91 12.49
N ALA A 210 10.12 -7.07 12.26
CA ALA A 210 8.97 -7.54 13.02
C ALA A 210 9.36 -8.11 14.38
N THR A 211 8.91 -7.48 15.46
CA THR A 211 9.15 -7.97 16.83
C THR A 211 8.22 -9.11 17.23
N LYS A 212 7.07 -9.29 16.55
CA LYS A 212 6.13 -10.39 16.85
C LYS A 212 5.78 -11.25 15.65
N ARG A 213 5.43 -10.67 14.50
CA ARG A 213 5.09 -11.46 13.30
C ARG A 213 5.24 -10.71 11.99
N VAL A 214 5.51 -11.47 10.94
CA VAL A 214 5.31 -11.03 9.56
C VAL A 214 4.01 -11.64 9.04
N VAL A 215 3.21 -10.84 8.35
CA VAL A 215 1.96 -11.25 7.71
C VAL A 215 2.10 -11.04 6.21
N VAL A 216 1.93 -12.09 5.42
CA VAL A 216 2.04 -12.04 3.97
C VAL A 216 0.70 -12.42 3.33
N LYS A 217 0.10 -11.52 2.57
CA LYS A 217 -1.10 -11.80 1.78
C LYS A 217 -0.71 -12.53 0.50
N ARG A 218 -1.41 -13.63 0.19
CA ARG A 218 -1.12 -14.50 -0.96
C ARG A 218 -2.42 -14.99 -1.60
N PRO A 219 -2.51 -15.04 -2.94
CA PRO A 219 -3.56 -15.82 -3.60
C PRO A 219 -3.53 -17.28 -3.14
N ASP A 220 -4.67 -17.96 -3.08
CA ASP A 220 -4.75 -19.31 -2.50
C ASP A 220 -3.85 -20.33 -3.21
N TYR A 221 -3.64 -20.17 -4.51
CA TYR A 221 -2.79 -21.04 -5.34
C TYR A 221 -1.30 -20.68 -5.31
N ALA A 222 -0.93 -19.50 -4.82
CA ALA A 222 0.44 -19.05 -4.87
C ALA A 222 1.28 -19.75 -3.78
N PRO A 223 2.54 -20.16 -4.06
CA PRO A 223 3.42 -20.73 -3.04
C PRO A 223 3.67 -19.72 -1.90
N PRO A 224 4.14 -20.16 -0.72
CA PRO A 224 4.63 -19.24 0.31
C PRO A 224 5.73 -18.31 -0.22
N LEU A 225 5.87 -17.12 0.37
CA LEU A 225 6.89 -16.16 -0.03
C LEU A 225 8.30 -16.70 0.29
N ALA A 226 9.23 -16.53 -0.65
CA ALA A 226 10.59 -17.06 -0.58
C ALA A 226 10.67 -18.58 -0.30
N GLU A 227 9.64 -19.32 -0.69
CA GLU A 227 9.47 -20.76 -0.41
C GLU A 227 9.55 -21.12 1.08
N GLN A 228 9.43 -20.15 1.98
CA GLN A 228 9.49 -20.38 3.42
C GLN A 228 8.10 -20.70 3.95
N HIS A 229 7.97 -21.84 4.62
CA HIS A 229 6.72 -22.24 5.26
C HIS A 229 6.31 -21.26 6.37
N PRO A 230 5.06 -20.75 6.35
CA PRO A 230 4.55 -19.95 7.45
C PRO A 230 4.31 -20.81 8.69
N SER A 231 4.29 -20.18 9.86
CA SER A 231 3.90 -20.84 11.11
C SER A 231 2.46 -21.33 11.04
N PHE A 232 1.58 -20.55 10.42
CA PHE A 232 0.21 -20.93 10.06
C PHE A 232 -0.34 -19.97 9.02
N SER A 233 -1.48 -20.32 8.39
CA SER A 233 -2.15 -19.45 7.42
C SER A 233 -3.62 -19.24 7.80
N GLN A 234 -4.11 -18.02 7.66
CA GLN A 234 -5.53 -17.67 7.77
C GLN A 234 -6.16 -17.57 6.39
N LYS A 235 -7.04 -18.50 6.03
CA LYS A 235 -7.72 -18.53 4.73
C LYS A 235 -8.89 -17.55 4.68
N THR A 236 -9.11 -16.96 3.51
CA THR A 236 -10.32 -16.21 3.17
C THR A 236 -10.97 -16.84 1.93
N LYS A 237 -11.90 -16.13 1.26
CA LYS A 237 -12.58 -16.65 0.07
C LYS A 237 -11.69 -16.80 -1.16
N ASN A 238 -10.75 -15.87 -1.38
CA ASN A 238 -9.97 -15.77 -2.63
C ASN A 238 -8.45 -15.64 -2.41
N HIS A 239 -8.02 -15.57 -1.16
CA HIS A 239 -6.64 -15.38 -0.75
C HIS A 239 -6.47 -15.86 0.68
N ARG A 240 -5.22 -15.96 1.12
CA ARG A 240 -4.86 -16.25 2.51
C ARG A 240 -3.87 -15.23 3.02
N PHE A 241 -3.73 -15.19 4.33
CA PHE A 241 -2.62 -14.53 5.01
C PHE A 241 -1.72 -15.62 5.58
N ASP A 242 -0.47 -15.66 5.14
CA ASP A 242 0.59 -16.50 5.68
C ASP A 242 1.25 -15.75 6.85
N ILE A 243 1.31 -16.37 8.04
CA ILE A 243 1.82 -15.74 9.26
C ILE A 243 3.13 -16.41 9.67
N TYR A 244 4.18 -15.61 9.78
CA TYR A 244 5.49 -16.02 10.26
C TYR A 244 5.70 -15.40 11.63
N LEU A 245 5.73 -16.23 12.68
CA LEU A 245 5.99 -15.74 14.03
C LEU A 245 7.49 -15.45 14.19
N SER A 246 7.82 -14.31 14.78
CA SER A 246 9.19 -14.04 15.20
C SER A 246 9.53 -14.98 16.36
N PRO A 247 10.75 -15.56 16.41
CA PRO A 247 11.20 -16.30 17.59
C PRO A 247 11.03 -15.39 18.81
N LEU A 248 10.46 -15.91 19.89
CA LEU A 248 10.35 -15.17 21.15
C LEU A 248 11.73 -14.63 21.51
N GLN A 249 11.94 -13.32 21.38
CA GLN A 249 13.04 -12.67 22.07
C GLN A 249 12.73 -12.85 23.55
N LYS A 250 13.43 -13.78 24.21
CA LYS A 250 13.47 -13.84 25.66
C LYS A 250 13.95 -12.45 26.11
N ARG A 251 13.03 -11.64 26.61
CA ARG A 251 13.36 -10.43 27.36
C ARG A 251 14.05 -10.83 28.66
#